data_AF-K9HD92-F1
#
_entry.id   AF-K9HD92-F1
#
_cell.length_a   1.000
_cell.length_b   1.000
_cell.length_c   1.000
_cell.angle_alpha   90.00
_cell.angle_beta   90.00
_cell.angle_gamma   90.00
#
_symmetry.space_group_name_H-M   'P 1'
#
loop_
_entity.id
_entity.type
_entity.pdbx_description
1 polymer ?
#
loop_
_entity_poly.entity_id
_entity_poly.type
_entity_poly.pdbx_seq_one_letter_code
_entity_poly.pdbx_strand_id
1 'polypeptide(L)'
;MLKNYESLMQFNKDSMDAFVKSGTTLANGFEQIAKESFGFAGRSFESAIEASQAFATCKTPAEMVQLQTKLAKENWETMVSETTKLSELSATVVKSAVEPISARYKTAFDAATKAAA
;
A
#
# COMPACT_ATOMS: atom_id res chain seq x y z
N MET A 1 -6.63 -44.66 -7.00
CA MET A 1 -5.40 -44.14 -7.62
C MET A 1 -5.67 -42.93 -8.52
N LEU A 2 -6.63 -42.97 -9.46
CA LEU A 2 -6.99 -41.81 -10.31
C LEU A 2 -7.41 -40.55 -9.52
N LYS A 3 -8.28 -40.68 -8.50
CA LYS A 3 -8.69 -39.54 -7.64
C LYS A 3 -7.54 -38.86 -6.90
N ASN A 4 -6.53 -39.63 -6.45
CA ASN A 4 -5.35 -39.07 -5.80
C ASN A 4 -4.49 -38.30 -6.82
N TYR A 5 -4.41 -38.80 -8.06
CA TYR A 5 -3.66 -38.14 -9.13
C TYR A 5 -4.33 -36.82 -9.57
N GLU A 6 -5.66 -36.79 -9.75
CA GLU A 6 -6.41 -35.56 -10.01
C GLU A 6 -6.27 -34.55 -8.86
N SER A 7 -6.33 -35.01 -7.61
CA SER A 7 -6.16 -34.12 -6.45
C SER A 7 -4.75 -33.52 -6.36
N LEU A 8 -3.71 -34.29 -6.70
CA LEU A 8 -2.33 -33.82 -6.73
C LEU A 8 -2.12 -32.84 -7.89
N MET A 9 -2.70 -33.11 -9.06
CA MET A 9 -2.62 -32.22 -10.20
C MET A 9 -3.34 -30.89 -9.92
N GLN A 10 -4.52 -30.93 -9.29
CA GLN A 10 -5.25 -29.75 -8.86
C GLN A 10 -4.47 -28.94 -7.81
N PHE A 11 -3.88 -29.61 -6.80
CA PHE A 11 -3.05 -28.96 -5.78
C PHE A 11 -1.83 -28.24 -6.38
N ASN A 12 -1.16 -28.85 -7.37
CA ASN A 12 -0.04 -28.23 -8.08
C ASN A 12 -0.49 -26.99 -8.87
N LYS A 13 -1.61 -27.10 -9.59
CA LYS A 13 -2.19 -25.98 -10.34
C LYS A 13 -2.58 -24.83 -9.42
N ASP A 14 -3.28 -25.13 -8.34
CA ASP A 14 -3.70 -24.17 -7.32
C ASP A 14 -2.51 -23.48 -6.63
N SER A 15 -1.39 -24.18 -6.50
CA SER A 15 -0.14 -23.61 -5.99
C SER A 15 0.49 -22.64 -6.97
N MET A 16 0.54 -22.97 -8.27
CA MET A 16 1.01 -22.05 -9.32
C MET A 16 0.13 -20.80 -9.41
N ASP A 17 -1.19 -20.95 -9.36
CA ASP A 17 -2.12 -19.83 -9.36
C ASP A 17 -1.91 -18.92 -8.13
N ALA A 18 -1.56 -19.49 -6.97
CA ALA A 18 -1.25 -18.71 -5.77
C ALA A 18 0.05 -17.90 -5.93
N PHE A 19 1.08 -18.46 -6.56
CA PHE A 19 2.31 -17.72 -6.89
C PHE A 19 2.05 -16.58 -7.87
N VAL A 20 1.30 -16.85 -8.94
CA VAL A 20 0.92 -15.81 -9.93
C VAL A 20 0.15 -14.69 -9.24
N LYS A 21 -0.86 -15.00 -8.42
CA LYS A 21 -1.60 -14.00 -7.65
C LYS A 21 -0.69 -13.18 -6.73
N SER A 22 0.23 -13.82 -6.03
CA SER A 22 1.18 -13.12 -5.15
C SER A 22 2.06 -12.15 -5.94
N GLY A 23 2.54 -12.58 -7.12
CA GLY A 23 3.31 -11.74 -8.04
C GLY A 23 2.52 -10.55 -8.57
N THR A 24 1.27 -10.76 -9.01
CA THR A 24 0.38 -9.67 -9.44
C THR A 24 0.11 -8.67 -8.31
N THR A 25 -0.12 -9.16 -7.10
CA THR A 25 -0.31 -8.29 -5.93
C THR A 25 0.90 -7.43 -5.63
N LEU A 26 2.11 -8.00 -5.70
CA LEU A 26 3.35 -7.25 -5.56
C LEU A 26 3.47 -6.15 -6.64
N ALA A 27 3.20 -6.49 -7.90
CA ALA A 27 3.22 -5.53 -9.00
C ALA A 27 2.22 -4.38 -8.79
N ASN A 28 0.99 -4.69 -8.38
CA ASN A 28 -0.03 -3.69 -8.05
C ASN A 28 0.37 -2.83 -6.85
N GLY A 29 1.10 -3.40 -5.90
CA GLY A 29 1.68 -2.69 -4.76
C GLY A 29 2.68 -1.62 -5.22
N PHE A 30 3.61 -2.00 -6.10
CA PHE A 30 4.56 -1.06 -6.71
C PHE A 30 3.86 0.03 -7.52
N GLU A 31 2.83 -0.32 -8.29
CA GLU A 31 2.04 0.67 -9.04
C GLU A 31 1.39 1.70 -8.10
N GLN A 32 0.84 1.26 -6.97
CA GLN A 32 0.23 2.17 -5.99
C GLN A 32 1.26 3.10 -5.34
N ILE A 33 2.45 2.59 -4.99
CA ILE A 33 3.55 3.43 -4.47
C ILE A 33 3.97 4.48 -5.51
N ALA A 34 4.08 4.09 -6.78
CA ALA A 34 4.40 5.02 -7.85
C ALA A 34 3.32 6.09 -8.02
N LYS A 35 2.04 5.71 -8.05
CA LYS A 35 0.91 6.65 -8.11
C LYS A 35 0.91 7.61 -6.94
N GLU A 36 1.21 7.14 -5.73
CA GLU A 36 1.27 8.00 -4.57
C GLU A 36 2.39 9.03 -4.66
N SER A 37 3.56 8.61 -5.14
CA SER A 37 4.71 9.50 -5.35
C SER A 37 4.38 10.61 -6.37
N PHE A 38 3.72 10.27 -7.48
CA PHE A 38 3.26 11.27 -8.45
C PHE A 38 2.17 12.18 -7.89
N GLY A 39 1.21 11.62 -7.13
CA GLY A 39 0.17 12.39 -6.47
C GLY A 39 0.73 13.40 -5.46
N PHE A 40 1.72 12.99 -4.67
CA PHE A 40 2.42 13.85 -3.73
C PHE A 40 3.17 14.99 -4.43
N ALA A 41 3.83 14.72 -5.55
CA ALA A 41 4.51 15.76 -6.33
C ALA A 41 3.52 16.82 -6.86
N GLY A 42 2.35 16.40 -7.34
CA GLY A 42 1.28 17.31 -7.76
C GLY A 42 0.78 18.19 -6.61
N ARG A 43 0.43 17.58 -5.47
CA ARG A 43 0.00 18.31 -4.26
C ARG A 43 1.07 19.28 -3.76
N SER A 44 2.34 18.86 -3.78
CA SER A 44 3.47 19.73 -3.38
C SER A 44 3.58 20.97 -4.26
N PHE A 45 3.33 20.84 -5.56
CA PHE A 45 3.34 21.97 -6.50
C PHE A 45 2.16 22.92 -6.24
N GLU A 46 0.96 22.38 -6.01
CA GLU A 46 -0.21 23.18 -5.63
C GLU A 46 0.02 23.95 -4.32
N SER A 47 0.53 23.29 -3.27
CA SER A 47 0.89 23.96 -2.01
C SER A 47 1.95 25.04 -2.19
N ALA A 48 2.92 24.85 -3.08
CA ALA A 48 3.92 25.88 -3.36
C ALA A 48 3.30 27.13 -4.01
N ILE A 49 2.36 26.94 -4.94
CA ILE A 49 1.60 28.04 -5.54
C ILE A 49 0.76 28.75 -4.48
N GLU A 50 0.01 28.00 -3.68
CA GLU A 50 -0.82 28.57 -2.60
C GLU A 50 0.01 29.36 -1.59
N ALA A 51 1.14 28.82 -1.15
CA ALA A 51 2.06 29.52 -0.26
C ALA A 51 2.56 30.83 -0.89
N SER A 52 2.94 30.82 -2.17
CA SER A 52 3.39 32.03 -2.87
C SER A 52 2.32 33.13 -2.93
N GLN A 53 1.06 32.74 -3.19
CA GLN A 53 -0.07 33.66 -3.21
C GLN A 53 -0.39 34.20 -1.80
N ALA A 54 -0.29 33.34 -0.79
CA ALA A 54 -0.50 33.73 0.60
C ALA A 54 0.56 34.73 1.08
N PHE A 55 1.83 34.55 0.68
CA PHE A 55 2.87 35.54 0.97
C PHE A 55 2.66 36.86 0.22
N ALA A 56 2.20 36.82 -1.03
CA ALA A 56 1.92 38.01 -1.83
C ALA A 56 0.76 38.87 -1.29
N THR A 57 -0.12 38.29 -0.47
CA THR A 57 -1.30 38.98 0.10
C THR A 57 -1.06 39.54 1.50
N CYS A 58 0.01 39.13 2.20
CA CYS A 58 0.38 39.65 3.51
C CYS A 58 0.91 41.09 3.42
N LYS A 59 0.37 42.00 4.24
CA LYS A 59 0.75 43.42 4.28
C LYS A 59 1.39 43.83 5.59
N THR A 60 1.26 43.01 6.63
CA THR A 60 1.75 43.31 7.98
C THR A 60 2.65 42.19 8.54
N PRO A 61 3.57 42.49 9.47
CA PRO A 61 4.38 41.47 10.14
C PRO A 61 3.55 40.44 10.92
N ALA A 62 2.41 40.84 11.49
CA ALA A 62 1.53 39.92 12.22
C ALA A 62 0.90 38.87 11.28
N GLU A 63 0.48 39.27 10.07
CA GLU A 63 -0.04 38.36 9.05
C GLU A 63 1.03 37.37 8.58
N MET A 64 2.29 37.81 8.45
CA MET A 64 3.40 36.90 8.10
C MET A 64 3.65 35.83 9.16
N VAL A 65 3.60 36.17 10.46
CA VAL A 65 3.77 35.20 11.56
C VAL A 65 2.62 34.20 11.58
N GLN A 66 1.39 34.67 11.36
CA GLN A 66 0.23 33.78 11.24
C GLN A 66 0.36 32.84 10.05
N LEU A 67 0.80 33.35 8.89
CA LEU A 67 1.01 32.55 7.70
C LEU A 67 2.10 31.49 7.90
N GLN A 68 3.25 31.85 8.49
CA GLN A 68 4.29 30.87 8.83
C GLN A 68 3.76 29.78 9.78
N THR A 69 3.00 30.16 10.80
CA THR A 69 2.41 29.21 11.74
C THR A 69 1.43 28.27 11.04
N LYS A 70 0.61 28.80 10.12
CA LYS A 70 -0.33 28.02 9.32
C LYS A 70 0.41 27.02 8.43
N LEU A 71 1.39 27.48 7.64
CA LEU A 71 2.18 26.62 6.76
C LEU A 71 2.94 25.54 7.54
N ALA A 72 3.49 25.88 8.72
CA ALA A 72 4.15 24.90 9.58
C ALA A 72 3.18 23.81 10.05
N LYS A 73 1.95 24.17 10.39
CA LYS A 73 0.91 23.22 10.79
C LYS A 73 0.45 22.34 9.62
N GLU A 74 0.21 22.93 8.45
CA GLU A 74 -0.16 22.20 7.23
C GLU A 74 0.93 21.21 6.80
N ASN A 75 2.20 21.61 6.89
CA ASN A 75 3.33 20.73 6.61
C ASN A 75 3.41 19.56 7.59
N TRP A 76 3.14 19.80 8.88
CA TRP A 76 3.11 18.75 9.88
C TRP A 76 1.97 17.76 9.65
N GLU A 77 0.76 18.26 9.38
CA GLU A 77 -0.41 17.44 9.05
C GLU A 77 -0.16 16.59 7.81
N THR A 78 0.43 17.19 6.76
CA THR A 78 0.83 16.49 5.53
C THR A 78 1.84 15.40 5.82
N MET A 79 2.89 15.68 6.60
CA MET A 79 3.92 14.70 6.96
C MET A 79 3.32 13.49 7.69
N VAL A 80 2.45 13.73 8.67
CA VAL A 80 1.79 12.65 9.42
C VAL A 80 0.89 11.82 8.50
N SER A 81 0.12 12.47 7.64
CA SER A 81 -0.77 11.82 6.66
C SER A 81 0.02 10.92 5.70
N GLU A 82 1.06 11.45 5.06
CA GLU A 82 1.90 10.70 4.11
C GLU A 82 2.64 9.53 4.77
N THR A 83 3.16 9.73 5.98
CA THR A 83 3.83 8.66 6.74
C THR A 83 2.86 7.53 7.08
N THR A 84 1.65 7.88 7.52
CA THR A 84 0.59 6.90 7.83
C THR A 84 0.23 6.12 6.58
N LYS A 85 0.01 6.83 5.47
CA LYS A 85 -0.35 6.23 4.19
C LYS A 85 0.72 5.28 3.68
N LEU A 86 2.00 5.67 3.70
CA LEU A 86 3.13 4.80 3.33
C LEU A 86 3.21 3.55 4.21
N SER A 87 2.96 3.69 5.50
CA SER A 87 2.95 2.56 6.44
C SER A 87 1.83 1.56 6.12
N GLU A 88 0.61 2.05 5.90
CA GLU A 88 -0.55 1.24 5.54
C GLU A 88 -0.36 0.53 4.19
N LEU A 89 0.16 1.25 3.20
CA LEU A 89 0.40 0.72 1.86
C LEU A 89 1.46 -0.39 1.91
N SER A 90 2.55 -0.17 2.64
CA SER A 90 3.60 -1.18 2.85
C SER A 90 3.06 -2.43 3.55
N ALA A 91 2.29 -2.25 4.63
CA ALA A 91 1.68 -3.36 5.37
C ALA A 91 0.70 -4.16 4.49
N THR A 92 -0.09 -3.45 3.68
CA THR A 92 -1.06 -4.06 2.76
C THR A 92 -0.37 -4.89 1.68
N VAL A 93 0.71 -4.36 1.07
CA VAL A 93 1.46 -5.08 0.04
C VAL A 93 2.06 -6.36 0.60
N VAL A 94 2.70 -6.30 1.78
CA VAL A 94 3.27 -7.47 2.43
C VAL A 94 2.19 -8.50 2.76
N LYS A 95 1.10 -8.08 3.41
CA LYS A 95 0.00 -8.99 3.80
C LYS A 95 -0.60 -9.67 2.57
N SER A 96 -0.91 -8.90 1.54
CA SER A 96 -1.58 -9.38 0.34
C SER A 96 -0.66 -10.27 -0.52
N ALA A 97 0.66 -10.10 -0.44
CA ALA A 97 1.63 -10.98 -1.10
C ALA A 97 1.80 -12.32 -0.38
N VAL A 98 1.62 -12.37 0.95
CA VAL A 98 1.82 -13.58 1.77
C VAL A 98 0.54 -14.40 1.94
N GLU A 99 -0.63 -13.77 1.83
CA GLU A 99 -1.95 -14.42 1.96
C GLU A 99 -2.15 -15.65 1.04
N PRO A 100 -1.85 -15.58 -0.27
CA PRO A 100 -2.08 -16.72 -1.18
C PRO A 100 -1.24 -17.95 -0.79
N ILE A 101 -0.01 -17.72 -0.32
CA ILE A 101 0.91 -18.77 0.12
C ILE A 101 0.45 -19.37 1.45
N SER A 102 0.06 -18.53 2.41
CA SER A 102 -0.48 -18.96 3.71
C SER A 102 -1.75 -19.80 3.54
N ALA A 103 -2.60 -19.45 2.57
CA ALA A 103 -3.80 -20.22 2.25
C ALA A 103 -3.46 -21.63 1.73
N ARG A 104 -2.42 -21.78 0.90
CA ARG A 104 -1.96 -23.10 0.43
C ARG A 104 -1.43 -23.96 1.58
N TYR A 105 -0.68 -23.37 2.51
CA TYR A 105 -0.19 -24.07 3.70
C TYR A 105 -1.35 -24.63 4.54
N LYS A 106 -2.39 -23.81 4.77
CA LYS A 106 -3.59 -24.25 5.50
C LYS A 106 -4.33 -25.37 4.77
N THR A 107 -4.51 -25.27 3.44
CA THR A 107 -5.13 -26.35 2.65
C THR A 107 -4.34 -27.65 2.74
N ALA A 108 -3.00 -27.59 2.71
CA ALA A 108 -2.15 -28.77 2.86
C ALA A 108 -2.24 -29.38 4.26
N PHE A 109 -2.28 -28.55 5.31
CA PHE A 109 -2.46 -29.00 6.69
C PHE A 109 -3.83 -29.67 6.92
N ASP A 110 -4.91 -29.08 6.40
CA ASP A 110 -6.26 -29.65 6.49
C ASP A 110 -6.37 -30.98 5.72
N ALA A 111 -5.66 -31.11 4.60
CA ALA A 111 -5.58 -32.35 3.85
C ALA A 111 -4.80 -33.45 4.60
N ALA A 112 -3.67 -33.09 5.22
CA ALA A 112 -2.85 -34.01 6.00
C ALA A 112 -3.57 -34.51 7.26
N THR A 113 -4.27 -33.63 7.97
CA THR A 113 -5.07 -33.99 9.15
C THR A 113 -6.27 -34.87 8.78
N LYS A 114 -6.96 -34.61 7.66
CA LYS A 114 -8.01 -35.50 7.14
C LYS A 114 -7.50 -36.86 6.67
N ALA A 115 -6.26 -36.95 6.20
CA ALA A 115 -5.66 -38.23 5.80
C ALA A 115 -5.18 -39.08 6.99
N ALA A 116 -4.98 -38.45 8.15
CA ALA A 116 -4.55 -39.09 9.39
C ALA A 116 -5.71 -39.48 10.33
N ALA A 117 -6.92 -38.98 10.08
CA ALA A 117 -8.17 -39.30 10.78
C ALA A 117 -8.96 -40.39 10.04
#